data_AF-A5IYJ2-F1
#
_entry.id   AF-A5IYJ2-F1
#
_cell.length_a   1.000
_cell.length_b   1.000
_cell.length_c   1.000
_cell.angle_alpha   90.00
_cell.angle_beta   90.00
_cell.angle_gamma   90.00
#
_symmetry.space_group_name_H-M   'P 1'
#
loop_
_entity.id
_entity.type
_entity.pdbx_description
1 polymer ?
#
loop_
_entity_poly.entity_id
_entity_poly.type
_entity_poly.pdbx_seq_one_letter_code
_entity_poly.pdbx_strand_id
1 'polypeptide(L)'
;MPKPDIILASPPCESFSMADCSCRRSQTYDSDKWVVRSREWYRNRALTVTAPNKTRDFINKERNRLIGEGCASGLVHIIEVFKPLAYVIENPRNSKIWEFLKFHWSFEGFKNITYYYNYDLNFSQKPTCFMSNYSLNLKKQVLKDGYNKNHYKLGNYDKRSSIPTKLIADILKQIINKFNDENKKE
;
A
#
# COMPACT_ATOMS: atom_id res chain seq x y z
N MET A 1 -0.87 -26.16 3.84
CA MET A 1 -1.95 -25.37 3.21
C MET A 1 -1.89 -25.61 1.71
N PRO A 2 -3.03 -25.65 1.00
CA PRO A 2 -3.03 -25.73 -0.47
C PRO A 2 -2.31 -24.50 -1.05
N LYS A 3 -1.65 -24.68 -2.20
CA LYS A 3 -1.00 -23.59 -2.93
C LYS A 3 -2.09 -22.69 -3.53
N PRO A 4 -2.13 -21.38 -3.20
CA PRO A 4 -3.07 -20.46 -3.81
C PRO A 4 -2.65 -20.11 -5.25
N ASP A 5 -3.62 -20.02 -6.16
CA ASP A 5 -3.39 -19.51 -7.51
C ASP A 5 -3.21 -17.99 -7.52
N ILE A 6 -4.00 -17.28 -6.72
CA ILE A 6 -4.00 -15.81 -6.67
C ILE A 6 -3.83 -15.36 -5.22
N ILE A 7 -2.91 -14.43 -5.00
CA ILE A 7 -2.74 -13.71 -3.74
C ILE A 7 -3.19 -12.26 -3.93
N LEU A 8 -4.22 -11.84 -3.19
CA LEU A 8 -4.61 -10.43 -3.07
C LEU A 8 -4.26 -9.96 -1.65
N ALA A 9 -3.55 -8.85 -1.53
CA ALA A 9 -3.12 -8.33 -0.24
C ALA A 9 -3.22 -6.80 -0.16
N SER A 10 -3.57 -6.28 1.00
CA SER A 10 -3.59 -4.85 1.33
C SER A 10 -2.84 -4.61 2.65
N PRO A 11 -1.50 -4.74 2.66
CA PRO A 11 -0.72 -4.59 3.88
C PRO A 11 -0.91 -3.20 4.51
N PRO A 12 -0.75 -3.07 5.84
CA PRO A 12 -1.10 -1.86 6.58
C PRO A 12 -0.33 -0.63 6.06
N CYS A 13 -1.07 0.39 5.63
CA CYS A 13 -0.49 1.59 5.03
C CYS A 13 0.05 2.60 6.07
N GLU A 14 -0.41 2.53 7.32
CA GLU A 14 -0.07 3.53 8.35
C GLU A 14 1.42 3.58 8.67
N SER A 15 2.07 2.41 8.71
CA SER A 15 3.51 2.25 8.98
C SER A 15 4.39 2.87 7.88
N PHE A 16 3.82 3.00 6.68
CA PHE A 16 4.51 3.50 5.48
C PHE A 16 3.94 4.82 4.98
N SER A 17 3.05 5.44 5.75
CA SER A 17 2.29 6.62 5.33
C SER A 17 3.17 7.85 5.18
N MET A 18 2.99 8.56 4.06
CA MET A 18 3.60 9.87 3.84
C MET A 18 2.88 10.99 4.60
N ALA A 19 1.64 10.79 5.04
CA ALA A 19 0.89 11.81 5.78
C ALA A 19 1.52 12.15 7.14
N ASP A 20 2.34 11.24 7.68
CA ASP A 20 3.07 11.42 8.93
C ASP A 20 4.56 11.69 8.70
N CYS A 21 4.97 12.13 7.50
CA CYS A 21 6.38 12.24 7.08
C CYS A 21 7.29 12.94 8.10
N SER A 22 6.80 14.00 8.74
CA SER A 22 7.56 14.77 9.74
C SER A 22 7.81 14.04 11.06
N CYS A 23 7.08 12.96 11.34
CA CYS A 23 7.15 12.15 12.57
C CYS A 23 7.16 10.64 12.25
N ARG A 24 7.59 10.25 11.04
CA ARG A 24 7.71 8.84 10.64
C ARG A 24 8.90 8.18 11.35
N ARG A 25 8.81 6.90 11.70
CA ARG A 25 9.93 6.18 12.34
C ARG A 25 11.06 5.91 11.36
N SER A 26 10.76 5.14 10.31
CA SER A 26 11.71 4.80 9.24
C SER A 26 11.87 6.00 8.31
N GLN A 27 13.05 6.60 8.23
CA GLN A 27 13.31 7.80 7.44
C GLN A 27 13.65 7.47 6.00
N THR A 28 14.48 6.44 5.82
CA THR A 28 14.96 5.96 4.52
C THR A 28 14.76 4.45 4.44
N TYR A 29 14.40 3.96 3.26
CA TYR A 29 14.60 2.58 2.87
C TYR A 29 15.53 2.64 1.66
N ASP A 30 16.83 2.52 1.93
CA ASP A 30 17.86 2.48 0.90
C ASP A 30 18.35 1.04 0.75
N SER A 31 19.02 0.77 -0.37
CA SER A 31 19.66 -0.51 -0.70
C SER A 31 20.79 -0.88 0.27
N ASP A 32 21.44 0.11 0.87
CA ASP A 32 22.57 -0.08 1.78
C ASP A 32 22.19 0.12 3.26
N LYS A 33 21.43 1.20 3.55
CA LYS A 33 21.12 1.59 4.94
C LYS A 33 19.67 1.93 5.18
N TRP A 34 19.21 1.51 6.35
CA TRP A 34 17.90 1.83 6.89
C TRP A 34 18.02 2.68 8.14
N VAL A 35 17.48 3.90 8.08
CA VAL A 35 17.54 4.85 9.20
C VAL A 35 16.21 4.87 9.93
N VAL A 36 16.23 4.55 11.23
CA VAL A 36 15.06 4.67 12.12
C VAL A 36 15.34 5.73 13.18
N ARG A 37 14.36 6.61 13.43
CA ARG A 37 14.46 7.62 14.48
C ARG A 37 14.51 6.99 15.88
N SER A 38 15.38 7.49 16.74
CA SER A 38 15.50 7.01 18.13
C SER A 38 14.35 7.50 19.03
N ARG A 39 14.27 6.99 20.25
CA ARG A 39 13.32 7.46 21.28
C ARG A 39 13.57 8.90 21.69
N GLU A 40 14.84 9.24 21.84
CA GLU A 40 15.28 10.58 22.19
C GLU A 40 14.86 11.59 21.12
N TRP A 41 15.02 11.26 19.84
CA TRP A 41 14.57 12.12 18.75
C TRP A 41 13.06 12.43 18.86
N TYR A 42 12.21 11.45 19.18
CA TYR A 42 10.77 11.68 19.37
C TYR A 42 10.46 12.57 20.58
N ARG A 43 11.15 12.36 21.69
CA ARG A 43 11.01 13.18 22.90
C ARG A 43 11.38 14.63 22.61
N ASN A 44 12.51 14.86 21.95
CA ASN A 44 12.95 16.20 21.59
C ASN A 44 12.03 16.84 20.54
N ARG A 45 11.53 16.05 19.57
CA ARG A 45 10.55 16.53 18.58
C ARG A 45 9.29 17.04 19.27
N ALA A 46 8.77 16.34 20.27
CA ALA A 46 7.59 16.75 21.04
C ALA A 46 7.74 18.15 21.65
N LEU A 47 8.96 18.55 22.05
CA LEU A 47 9.27 19.87 22.60
C LEU A 47 9.24 20.99 21.53
N THR A 48 9.45 20.64 20.26
CA THR A 48 9.57 21.61 19.15
C THR A 48 8.30 21.77 18.32
N VAL A 49 7.26 20.97 18.58
CA VAL A 49 6.02 21.01 17.79
C VAL A 49 4.98 21.87 18.51
N THR A 50 4.70 23.04 17.95
CA THR A 50 3.69 23.99 18.46
C THR A 50 2.25 23.65 18.08
N ALA A 51 2.03 22.57 17.33
CA ALA A 51 0.68 22.16 16.91
C ALA A 51 0.06 21.19 17.94
N PRO A 52 -1.12 21.50 18.50
CA PRO A 52 -1.89 20.55 19.31
C PRO A 52 -2.09 19.25 18.51
N ASN A 53 -2.00 18.09 19.17
CA ASN A 53 -2.19 16.74 18.59
C ASN A 53 -1.06 16.17 17.72
N LYS A 54 0.14 16.76 17.76
CA LYS A 54 1.33 16.21 17.04
C LYS A 54 2.41 15.62 17.95
N THR A 55 2.23 15.60 19.26
CA THR A 55 3.03 14.77 20.18
C THR A 55 2.64 13.30 19.96
N ARG A 56 3.29 12.66 18.99
CA ARG A 56 3.07 11.24 18.70
C ARG A 56 3.76 10.38 19.75
N ASP A 57 3.01 9.48 20.39
CA ASP A 57 3.59 8.48 21.28
C ASP A 57 4.59 7.60 20.53
N PHE A 58 5.84 7.65 20.98
CA PHE A 58 6.93 6.84 20.46
C PHE A 58 6.59 5.35 20.48
N ILE A 59 5.98 4.83 21.55
CA ILE A 59 5.73 3.41 21.72
C ILE A 59 4.73 2.92 20.67
N ASN A 60 3.64 3.64 20.49
CA ASN A 60 2.67 3.34 19.43
C ASN A 60 3.30 3.44 18.04
N LYS A 61 4.13 4.45 17.79
CA LYS A 61 4.82 4.59 16.49
C LYS A 61 5.79 3.46 16.22
N GLU A 62 6.54 3.02 17.23
CA GLU A 62 7.47 1.90 17.09
C GLU A 62 6.75 0.58 16.87
N ARG A 63 5.67 0.32 17.61
CA ARG A 63 4.84 -0.88 17.40
C ARG A 63 4.24 -0.90 16.00
N ASN A 64 3.68 0.21 15.54
CA ASN A 64 3.10 0.29 14.20
C ASN A 64 4.15 0.06 13.12
N ARG A 65 5.37 0.62 13.27
CA ARG A 65 6.49 0.34 12.36
C ARG A 65 6.76 -1.16 12.29
N LEU A 66 7.04 -1.79 13.42
CA LEU A 66 7.41 -3.20 13.52
C LEU A 66 6.31 -4.12 12.94
N ILE A 67 5.05 -3.83 13.25
CA ILE A 67 3.90 -4.58 12.71
C ILE A 67 3.80 -4.42 11.19
N GLY A 68 3.98 -3.20 10.68
CA GLY A 68 3.87 -2.96 9.24
C GLY A 68 5.00 -3.60 8.44
N GLU A 69 6.23 -3.49 8.93
CA GLU A 69 7.41 -4.12 8.32
C GLU A 69 7.34 -5.65 8.44
N GLY A 70 6.90 -6.17 9.59
CA GLY A 70 6.65 -7.60 9.80
C GLY A 70 5.55 -8.17 8.89
N CYS A 71 4.47 -7.42 8.69
CA CYS A 71 3.40 -7.82 7.77
C CYS A 71 3.85 -7.79 6.31
N ALA A 72 4.56 -6.73 5.89
CA ALA A 72 5.07 -6.61 4.52
C ALA A 72 6.12 -7.67 4.20
N SER A 73 7.04 -7.95 5.13
CA SER A 73 8.02 -9.03 5.00
C SER A 73 7.39 -10.41 4.93
N GLY A 74 6.44 -10.70 5.83
CA GLY A 74 5.69 -11.95 5.81
C GLY A 74 4.93 -12.15 4.50
N LEU A 75 4.35 -11.09 3.94
CA LEU A 75 3.68 -11.12 2.63
C LEU A 75 4.65 -11.51 1.50
N VAL A 76 5.84 -10.90 1.45
CA VAL A 76 6.87 -11.25 0.45
C VAL A 76 7.24 -12.73 0.58
N HIS A 77 7.52 -13.17 1.80
CA HIS A 77 7.88 -14.56 2.06
C HIS A 77 6.78 -15.54 1.64
N ILE A 78 5.51 -15.23 1.92
CA ILE A 78 4.37 -16.04 1.45
C ILE A 78 4.35 -16.14 -0.08
N ILE A 79 4.56 -15.03 -0.80
CA ILE A 79 4.59 -15.02 -2.27
C ILE A 79 5.75 -15.87 -2.80
N GLU A 80 6.94 -15.77 -2.21
CA GLU A 80 8.12 -16.53 -2.61
C GLU A 80 7.98 -18.04 -2.37
N VAL A 81 7.36 -18.42 -1.24
CA VAL A 81 7.12 -19.81 -0.87
C VAL A 81 6.08 -20.44 -1.78
N PHE A 82 4.92 -19.79 -1.96
CA PHE A 82 3.82 -20.39 -2.70
C PHE A 82 3.94 -20.22 -4.21
N LYS A 83 4.65 -19.19 -4.69
CA LYS A 83 4.79 -18.85 -6.11
C LYS A 83 3.42 -18.91 -6.82
N PRO A 84 2.46 -18.06 -6.39
CA PRO A 84 1.14 -18.05 -7.00
C PRO A 84 1.24 -17.67 -8.47
N LEU A 85 0.24 -18.04 -9.27
CA LEU A 85 0.11 -17.59 -10.65
C LEU A 85 0.08 -16.06 -10.71
N ALA A 86 -0.68 -15.43 -9.81
CA ALA A 86 -0.74 -13.98 -9.70
C ALA A 86 -0.66 -13.50 -8.26
N TYR A 87 0.02 -12.38 -8.04
CA TYR A 87 -0.11 -11.61 -6.82
C TYR A 87 -0.52 -10.18 -7.13
N VAL A 88 -1.26 -9.56 -6.22
CA VAL A 88 -1.63 -8.14 -6.26
C VAL A 88 -1.55 -7.56 -4.86
N ILE A 89 -0.71 -6.54 -4.69
CA ILE A 89 -0.48 -5.85 -3.42
C ILE A 89 -0.99 -4.41 -3.55
N GLU A 90 -2.00 -4.04 -2.77
CA GLU A 90 -2.56 -2.69 -2.71
C GLU A 90 -1.84 -1.84 -1.65
N ASN A 91 -1.50 -0.60 -2.04
CA ASN A 91 -1.18 0.46 -1.10
C ASN A 91 -1.37 1.83 -1.76
N PRO A 92 -1.46 2.94 -0.99
CA PRO A 92 -1.37 4.29 -1.54
C PRO A 92 -0.19 4.45 -2.50
N ARG A 93 -0.39 5.19 -3.59
CA ARG A 93 0.59 5.36 -4.67
C ARG A 93 1.97 5.80 -4.16
N ASN A 94 1.99 6.72 -3.20
CA ASN A 94 3.21 7.32 -2.66
C ASN A 94 3.64 6.68 -1.34
N SER A 95 3.14 5.48 -1.01
CA SER A 95 3.51 4.77 0.22
C SER A 95 4.99 4.39 0.20
N LYS A 96 5.64 4.45 1.37
CA LYS A 96 7.04 4.00 1.52
C LYS A 96 7.19 2.49 1.55
N ILE A 97 6.10 1.73 1.56
CA ILE A 97 6.16 0.27 1.45
C ILE A 97 6.83 -0.11 0.13
N TRP A 98 6.67 0.70 -0.92
CA TRP A 98 7.28 0.43 -2.22
C TRP A 98 8.79 0.50 -2.18
N GLU A 99 9.35 1.44 -1.41
CA GLU A 99 10.80 1.55 -1.20
C GLU A 99 11.29 0.43 -0.26
N PHE A 100 10.53 0.11 0.78
CA PHE A 100 10.83 -1.01 1.67
C PHE A 100 10.89 -2.34 0.90
N LEU A 101 9.87 -2.66 0.10
CA LEU A 101 9.83 -3.88 -0.70
C LEU A 101 11.00 -3.91 -1.70
N LYS A 102 11.23 -2.81 -2.43
CA LYS A 102 12.28 -2.76 -3.46
C LYS A 102 13.69 -2.83 -2.87
N PHE A 103 14.01 -1.97 -1.90
CA PHE A 103 15.38 -1.78 -1.46
C PHE A 103 15.78 -2.66 -0.29
N HIS A 104 14.84 -3.05 0.57
CA HIS A 104 15.15 -3.94 1.70
C HIS A 104 14.87 -5.41 1.38
N TRP A 105 13.77 -5.70 0.67
CA TRP A 105 13.38 -7.08 0.32
C TRP A 105 13.77 -7.50 -1.10
N SER A 106 14.38 -6.62 -1.90
CA SER A 106 14.64 -6.88 -3.33
C SER A 106 13.41 -7.36 -4.11
N PHE A 107 12.22 -6.93 -3.67
CA PHE A 107 10.94 -7.37 -4.19
C PHE A 107 10.30 -6.26 -5.02
N GLU A 108 10.16 -6.51 -6.33
CA GLU A 108 9.57 -5.57 -7.29
C GLU A 108 8.57 -6.27 -8.23
N GLY A 109 7.73 -5.48 -8.90
CA GLY A 109 6.64 -5.89 -9.76
C GLY A 109 6.04 -4.67 -10.45
N PHE A 110 5.11 -4.89 -11.38
CA PHE A 110 4.46 -3.83 -12.13
C PHE A 110 3.62 -2.94 -11.21
N LYS A 111 3.86 -1.63 -11.27
CA LYS A 111 3.10 -0.61 -10.54
C LYS A 111 1.85 -0.23 -11.31
N ASN A 112 0.72 -0.85 -11.00
CA ASN A 112 -0.56 -0.55 -11.66
C ASN A 112 -1.29 0.56 -10.90
N ILE A 113 -1.19 1.80 -11.40
CA ILE A 113 -1.72 2.99 -10.73
C ILE A 113 -3.17 3.24 -11.15
N THR A 114 -4.03 3.55 -10.18
CA THR A 114 -5.43 3.90 -10.42
C THR A 114 -5.95 4.87 -9.35
N TYR A 115 -7.21 5.26 -9.49
CA TYR A 115 -7.97 5.98 -8.48
C TYR A 115 -9.31 5.27 -8.27
N TYR A 116 -9.71 5.09 -7.02
CA TYR A 116 -10.95 4.37 -6.69
C TYR A 116 -12.20 4.94 -7.36
N TYR A 117 -12.30 6.27 -7.51
CA TYR A 117 -13.46 6.88 -8.17
C TYR A 117 -13.63 6.48 -9.63
N ASN A 118 -12.59 5.99 -10.31
CA ASN A 118 -12.73 5.50 -11.69
C ASN A 118 -13.64 4.26 -11.78
N TYR A 119 -13.94 3.65 -10.64
CA TYR A 119 -14.78 2.46 -10.50
C TYR A 119 -16.03 2.73 -9.67
N ASP A 120 -16.01 3.72 -8.77
CA ASP A 120 -17.18 4.16 -8.00
C ASP A 120 -17.03 5.62 -7.52
N LEU A 121 -17.86 6.52 -8.03
CA LEU A 121 -17.83 7.96 -7.71
C LEU A 121 -18.08 8.28 -6.22
N ASN A 122 -18.58 7.32 -5.43
CA ASN A 122 -18.70 7.47 -3.98
C ASN A 122 -17.35 7.45 -3.24
N PHE A 123 -16.26 7.13 -3.94
CA PHE A 123 -14.91 7.12 -3.41
C PHE A 123 -14.17 8.43 -3.68
N SER A 124 -13.17 8.71 -2.84
CA SER A 124 -12.29 9.87 -2.99
C SER A 124 -11.26 9.75 -4.12
N GLN A 125 -10.63 10.86 -4.46
CA GLN A 125 -9.47 10.96 -5.36
C GLN A 125 -8.17 10.30 -4.85
N LYS A 126 -8.24 9.38 -3.88
CA LYS A 126 -7.06 8.78 -3.27
C LYS A 126 -6.25 8.03 -4.35
N PRO A 127 -5.03 8.48 -4.67
CA PRO A 127 -4.18 7.77 -5.61
C PRO A 127 -3.69 6.48 -4.97
N THR A 128 -3.94 5.35 -5.62
CA THR A 128 -3.53 4.03 -5.15
C THR A 128 -2.67 3.32 -6.20
N CYS A 129 -1.92 2.33 -5.76
CA CYS A 129 -1.14 1.46 -6.61
C CYS A 129 -1.36 -0.01 -6.22
N PHE A 130 -1.55 -0.84 -7.24
CA PHE A 130 -1.63 -2.29 -7.15
C PHE A 130 -0.36 -2.88 -7.78
N MET A 131 0.59 -3.28 -6.94
CA MET A 131 1.82 -3.94 -7.38
C MET A 131 1.52 -5.40 -7.71
N SER A 132 1.88 -5.86 -8.90
CA SER A 132 1.58 -7.22 -9.36
C SER A 132 2.69 -7.78 -10.23
N ASN A 133 2.78 -9.10 -10.35
CA ASN A 133 3.58 -9.75 -11.39
C ASN A 133 3.01 -9.55 -12.80
N TYR A 134 1.78 -9.06 -12.93
CA TYR A 134 1.20 -8.67 -14.22
C TYR A 134 1.05 -7.16 -14.38
N SER A 135 1.32 -6.68 -15.59
CA SER A 135 0.93 -5.34 -16.02
C SER A 135 -0.58 -5.30 -16.31
N LEU A 136 -1.31 -4.47 -15.58
CA LEU A 136 -2.76 -4.33 -15.62
C LEU A 136 -3.13 -2.96 -16.21
N ASN A 137 -4.12 -2.96 -17.10
CA ASN A 137 -4.61 -1.75 -17.75
C ASN A 137 -5.76 -1.12 -16.93
N LEU A 138 -5.45 -0.68 -15.71
CA LEU A 138 -6.45 -0.08 -14.83
C LEU A 138 -6.84 1.33 -15.28
N LYS A 139 -8.11 1.69 -15.05
CA LYS A 139 -8.61 3.05 -15.34
C LYS A 139 -7.86 4.07 -14.48
N LYS A 140 -7.36 5.14 -15.09
CA LYS A 140 -6.51 6.14 -14.40
C LYS A 140 -6.84 7.58 -14.80
N GLN A 141 -8.08 7.83 -15.23
CA GLN A 141 -8.54 9.17 -15.57
C GLN A 141 -8.48 10.07 -14.33
N VAL A 142 -8.01 11.30 -14.49
CA VAL A 142 -8.02 12.33 -13.44
C VAL A 142 -9.26 13.21 -13.64
N LEU A 143 -10.23 13.08 -12.74
CA LEU A 143 -11.40 13.96 -12.72
C LEU A 143 -11.14 15.20 -11.86
N LYS A 144 -11.64 16.37 -12.29
CA LYS A 144 -11.59 17.61 -11.51
C LYS A 144 -12.70 17.67 -10.45
N ASP A 145 -13.85 17.09 -10.76
CA ASP A 145 -15.08 17.09 -9.96
C ASP A 145 -15.92 15.80 -10.17
N GLY A 146 -17.13 15.75 -9.61
CA GLY A 146 -18.06 14.62 -9.78
C GLY A 146 -17.83 13.40 -8.87
N TYR A 147 -16.77 13.39 -8.06
CA TYR A 147 -16.49 12.33 -7.08
C TYR A 147 -16.68 12.80 -5.63
N ASN A 148 -16.81 11.85 -4.70
CA ASN A 148 -17.00 12.15 -3.28
C ASN A 148 -15.71 12.67 -2.61
N LYS A 149 -15.61 13.99 -2.50
CA LYS A 149 -14.50 14.69 -1.83
C LYS A 149 -14.44 14.45 -0.31
N ASN A 150 -15.52 13.96 0.30
CA ASN A 150 -15.63 13.78 1.74
C ASN A 150 -15.36 12.34 2.19
N HIS A 151 -15.30 11.38 1.28
CA HIS A 151 -15.08 9.96 1.57
C HIS A 151 -13.85 9.70 2.48
N TYR A 152 -12.76 10.46 2.32
CA TYR A 152 -11.56 10.30 3.16
C TYR A 152 -11.60 11.09 4.48
N LYS A 153 -12.51 12.07 4.60
CA LYS A 153 -12.64 12.95 5.79
C LYS A 153 -13.71 12.45 6.76
N LEU A 154 -14.79 11.87 6.24
CA LEU A 154 -15.97 11.47 6.98
C LEU A 154 -16.11 9.95 6.92
N GLY A 155 -15.80 9.27 8.02
CA GLY A 155 -15.94 7.81 8.12
C GLY A 155 -14.97 7.17 9.10
N ASN A 156 -15.31 5.97 9.55
CA ASN A 156 -14.40 5.09 10.28
C ASN A 156 -13.28 4.60 9.36
N TYR A 157 -12.27 3.93 9.92
CA TYR A 157 -11.14 3.41 9.16
C TYR A 157 -11.58 2.49 8.01
N ASP A 158 -12.50 1.56 8.28
CA ASP A 158 -12.98 0.56 7.32
C ASP A 158 -13.55 1.17 6.05
N LYS A 159 -14.38 2.22 6.18
CA LYS A 159 -14.91 2.95 5.01
C LYS A 159 -13.78 3.57 4.20
N ARG A 160 -12.82 4.22 4.86
CA ARG A 160 -11.69 4.90 4.20
C ARG A 160 -10.68 3.95 3.55
N SER A 161 -10.58 2.72 4.05
CA SER A 161 -9.72 1.66 3.51
C SER A 161 -10.44 0.73 2.54
N SER A 162 -11.76 0.86 2.37
CA SER A 162 -12.51 0.04 1.43
C SER A 162 -12.01 0.24 -0.02
N ILE A 163 -12.15 -0.82 -0.82
CA ILE A 163 -11.76 -0.85 -2.24
C ILE A 163 -13.03 -1.07 -3.06
N PRO A 164 -13.27 -0.32 -4.15
CA PRO A 164 -14.43 -0.56 -5.00
C PRO A 164 -14.47 -2.00 -5.53
N THR A 165 -15.58 -2.71 -5.33
CA THR A 165 -15.74 -4.10 -5.81
C THR A 165 -15.53 -4.22 -7.32
N LYS A 166 -15.96 -3.21 -8.09
CA LYS A 166 -15.77 -3.15 -9.55
C LYS A 166 -14.30 -3.09 -9.95
N LEU A 167 -13.43 -2.51 -9.11
CA LEU A 167 -11.98 -2.49 -9.35
C LEU A 167 -11.36 -3.88 -9.09
N ILE A 168 -11.75 -4.54 -8.00
CA ILE A 168 -11.29 -5.91 -7.71
C ILE A 168 -11.73 -6.88 -8.82
N ALA A 169 -12.97 -6.77 -9.30
CA ALA A 169 -13.48 -7.58 -10.40
C ALA A 169 -12.71 -7.34 -11.71
N ASP A 170 -12.35 -6.09 -12.03
CA ASP A 170 -11.54 -5.75 -13.21
C ASP A 170 -10.13 -6.33 -13.11
N ILE A 171 -9.48 -6.23 -11.95
CA ILE A 171 -8.17 -6.83 -11.68
C ILE A 171 -8.21 -8.35 -11.91
N LEU A 172 -9.16 -9.04 -11.29
CA LEU A 172 -9.31 -10.49 -11.41
C LEU A 172 -9.60 -10.92 -12.86
N LYS A 173 -10.48 -10.19 -13.56
CA LYS A 173 -10.79 -10.46 -14.96
C LYS A 173 -9.55 -10.35 -15.84
N GLN A 174 -8.73 -9.31 -15.65
CA GLN A 174 -7.50 -9.13 -16.42
C GLN A 174 -6.47 -10.23 -16.14
N ILE A 175 -6.33 -10.67 -14.88
CA ILE A 175 -5.45 -11.78 -14.49
C ILE A 175 -5.91 -13.10 -15.14
N ILE A 176 -7.20 -13.44 -15.03
CA ILE A 176 -7.76 -14.67 -15.59
C ILE A 176 -7.61 -14.69 -17.13
N ASN A 177 -7.85 -13.55 -17.79
CA ASN A 177 -7.67 -13.46 -19.24
C ASN A 177 -6.21 -13.67 -19.64
N LYS A 178 -5.25 -13.06 -18.94
CA LYS A 178 -3.82 -13.25 -19.21
C LYS A 178 -3.41 -14.71 -19.10
N PHE A 179 -3.86 -15.40 -18.06
CA PHE A 179 -3.59 -16.82 -17.87
C PHE A 179 -4.16 -17.67 -19.02
N ASN A 180 -5.42 -17.42 -19.41
CA ASN A 180 -6.03 -18.14 -20.52
C ASN A 180 -5.32 -17.90 -21.85
N ASP A 181 -4.77 -16.71 -22.06
CA ASP A 181 -4.01 -16.36 -23.28
C ASP A 181 -2.60 -16.95 -23.28
N GLU A 182 -1.98 -17.14 -22.11
CA GLU A 182 -0.69 -17.83 -21.94
C GLU A 182 -0.85 -19.33 -22.24
N ASN A 183 -1.87 -19.99 -21.68
CA ASN A 183 -2.13 -21.42 -21.91
C ASN A 183 -2.56 -21.78 -23.34
N LYS A 184 -3.05 -20.81 -24.13
CA LYS A 184 -3.39 -21.03 -25.55
C LYS A 184 -2.17 -21.01 -26.47
N LYS A 185 -1.02 -20.56 -25.98
CA LYS A 185 0.23 -20.47 -26.74
C LYS A 185 1.14 -21.68 -26.53
N GLU A 186 0.82 -22.53 -25.56
CA GLU A 186 1.42 -23.84 -25.31
C GLU A 186 0.67 -24.92 -26.10
#